data_AF-A0A946ASB7-F1
#
_entry.id   AF-A0A946ASB7-F1
#
_cell.length_a   1.000
_cell.length_b   1.000
_cell.length_c   1.000
_cell.angle_alpha   90.00
_cell.angle_beta   90.00
_cell.angle_gamma   90.00
#
_symmetry.space_group_name_H-M   'P 1'
#
loop_
_entity.id
_entity.type
_entity.pdbx_description
1 polymer ?
#
loop_
_entity_poly.entity_id
_entity_poly.type
_entity_poly.pdbx_seq_one_letter_code
_entity_poly.pdbx_strand_id
1 'polypeptide(L)'
;MKSLEIFQSIQTAPRLLTLLFALVFFNVTAQNDSIPSESYNVFDADRDYDDYRYNRAQSVFLQMVRDDADFTDKKVIQSLADTYFFNSQYNQSYTWYRKLISLYPEDIKSIYYLRASISARSNENYTIADRYMQQYFRMEKGTVIEDLYVEDLNYLDSIAKLRPKYIVETTKINTEQSDFSSAFYGEDKLVFSSTYQANGQRDYDWTGEPFLDLYIADIG
;
A
#
# COMPACT_ATOMS: atom_id res chain seq x y z
N MET A 1 37.26 -42.43 -24.66
CA MET A 1 38.08 -41.72 -23.66
C MET A 1 37.34 -40.44 -23.21
N LYS A 2 36.13 -40.64 -22.68
CA LYS A 2 35.16 -39.63 -22.24
C LYS A 2 34.41 -40.29 -21.09
N SER A 3 34.96 -40.25 -19.88
CA SER A 3 34.24 -40.72 -18.68
C SER A 3 34.94 -40.44 -17.34
N LEU A 4 36.14 -39.84 -17.31
CA LEU A 4 36.91 -39.70 -16.06
C LEU A 4 37.12 -38.27 -15.53
N GLU A 5 36.51 -37.25 -16.16
CA GLU A 5 36.63 -35.84 -15.68
C GLU A 5 35.36 -35.31 -14.99
N ILE A 6 34.27 -36.08 -14.93
CA ILE A 6 33.00 -35.63 -14.33
C ILE A 6 32.96 -35.87 -12.81
N PHE A 7 33.87 -36.68 -12.25
CA PHE A 7 33.78 -37.12 -10.86
C PHE A 7 34.56 -36.31 -9.82
N GLN A 8 35.26 -35.24 -10.22
CA GLN A 8 36.01 -34.38 -9.28
C GLN A 8 35.35 -33.02 -8.99
N SER A 9 34.25 -32.64 -9.65
CA SER A 9 33.54 -31.38 -9.36
C SER A 9 32.40 -31.50 -8.34
N ILE A 10 32.10 -32.69 -7.83
CA ILE A 10 30.92 -32.94 -6.99
C ILE A 10 31.25 -32.88 -5.47
N GLN A 11 32.52 -32.83 -5.07
CA GLN A 11 32.91 -32.79 -3.64
C GLN A 11 33.04 -31.40 -3.01
N THR A 12 32.85 -30.31 -3.76
CA THR A 12 32.83 -28.94 -3.19
C THR A 12 31.41 -28.40 -2.97
N ALA A 13 30.39 -29.14 -3.40
CA ALA A 13 28.99 -28.70 -3.37
C ALA A 13 28.27 -28.66 -2.00
N PRO A 14 28.67 -29.37 -0.91
CA PRO A 14 27.85 -29.35 0.30
C PRO A 14 28.07 -28.10 1.16
N ARG A 15 29.14 -27.32 0.92
CA ARG A 15 29.43 -26.07 1.67
C ARG A 15 28.86 -24.81 1.03
N LEU A 16 28.63 -24.80 -0.29
CA LEU A 16 27.98 -23.66 -0.96
C LEU A 16 26.46 -23.66 -0.72
N LEU A 17 25.83 -24.84 -0.62
CA LEU A 17 24.39 -24.97 -0.39
C LEU A 17 23.98 -24.62 1.05
N THR A 18 24.83 -24.87 2.05
CA THR A 18 24.59 -24.44 3.43
C THR A 18 24.75 -22.93 3.59
N LEU A 19 25.65 -22.29 2.83
CA LEU A 19 25.78 -20.83 2.80
C LEU A 19 24.57 -20.16 2.11
N LEU A 20 24.00 -20.80 1.09
CA LEU A 20 22.79 -20.31 0.41
C LEU A 20 21.54 -20.43 1.31
N PHE A 21 21.42 -21.49 2.11
CA PHE A 21 20.33 -21.61 3.08
C PHE A 21 20.46 -20.64 4.26
N ALA A 22 21.69 -20.31 4.70
CA ALA A 22 21.93 -19.30 5.73
C ALA A 22 21.67 -17.87 5.24
N LEU A 23 21.82 -17.59 3.93
CA LEU A 23 21.49 -16.30 3.30
C LEU A 23 19.98 -16.09 3.12
N VAL A 24 19.19 -17.16 3.01
CA VAL A 24 17.73 -17.07 2.91
C VAL A 24 17.07 -16.80 4.28
N PHE A 25 17.71 -17.18 5.39
CA PHE A 25 17.22 -16.86 6.73
C PHE A 25 17.70 -15.51 7.29
N PHE A 26 18.62 -14.81 6.61
CA PHE A 26 19.09 -13.47 7.00
C PHE A 26 18.37 -12.31 6.29
N ASN A 27 17.38 -12.58 5.43
CA ASN A 27 16.55 -11.53 4.81
C ASN A 27 15.17 -11.39 5.48
N VAL A 28 14.99 -11.90 6.70
CA VAL A 28 13.81 -11.59 7.54
C VAL A 28 14.25 -10.77 8.75
N THR A 29 14.97 -9.70 8.46
CA THR A 29 14.96 -8.48 9.30
C THR A 29 14.90 -7.28 8.37
N ALA A 30 13.81 -7.16 7.62
CA ALA A 30 13.30 -5.83 7.32
C ALA A 30 12.74 -5.29 8.64
N GLN A 31 13.62 -4.82 9.52
CA GLN A 31 13.19 -4.03 10.67
C GLN A 31 12.80 -2.67 10.12
N ASN A 32 11.50 -2.51 9.94
CA ASN A 32 10.85 -1.21 9.90
C ASN A 32 11.18 -0.56 11.25
N ASP A 33 12.09 0.42 11.27
CA ASP A 33 12.61 1.11 12.49
C ASP A 33 11.55 1.98 13.20
N SER A 34 10.26 1.72 12.97
CA SER A 34 9.15 2.55 13.44
C SER A 34 8.54 2.11 14.76
N ILE A 35 9.08 1.11 15.45
CA ILE A 35 8.65 0.75 16.80
C ILE A 35 9.54 1.50 17.80
N PRO A 36 9.01 2.48 18.57
CA PRO A 36 9.77 3.19 19.58
C PRO A 36 10.31 2.23 20.66
N SER A 37 11.48 2.54 21.22
CA SER A 37 12.20 1.71 22.21
C SER A 37 11.59 1.75 23.63
N GLU A 38 10.62 2.62 23.89
CA GLU A 38 9.84 2.64 25.13
C GLU A 38 8.64 1.68 25.06
N SER A 39 7.99 1.40 26.19
CA SER A 39 6.79 0.54 26.22
C SER A 39 5.69 1.16 25.36
N TYR A 40 5.55 0.64 24.14
CA TYR A 40 4.66 1.15 23.12
C TYR A 40 3.41 0.28 23.06
N ASN A 41 2.28 0.80 23.55
CA ASN A 41 1.05 0.02 23.71
C ASN A 41 -0.11 0.59 22.87
N VAL A 42 -1.30 -0.01 22.99
CA VAL A 42 -2.48 0.39 22.19
C VAL A 42 -2.91 1.84 22.42
N PHE A 43 -2.70 2.41 23.62
CA PHE A 43 -3.02 3.83 23.89
C PHE A 43 -2.06 4.77 23.15
N ASP A 44 -0.80 4.38 23.02
CA ASP A 44 0.17 5.13 22.21
C ASP A 44 -0.16 5.03 20.72
N ALA A 45 -0.57 3.84 20.26
CA ALA A 45 -1.00 3.64 18.88
C ALA A 45 -2.27 4.45 18.54
N ASP A 46 -3.23 4.52 19.47
CA ASP A 46 -4.42 5.36 19.32
C ASP A 46 -4.06 6.84 19.24
N ARG A 47 -3.19 7.34 20.12
CA ARG A 47 -2.70 8.73 20.08
C ARG A 47 -2.01 9.01 18.74
N ASP A 48 -1.13 8.13 18.32
CA ASP A 48 -0.39 8.27 17.07
C ASP A 48 -1.32 8.22 15.86
N TYR A 49 -2.37 7.40 15.89
CA TYR A 49 -3.40 7.39 14.87
C TYR A 49 -4.14 8.74 14.79
N ASP A 50 -4.52 9.29 15.94
CA ASP A 50 -5.20 10.59 16.03
C ASP A 50 -4.28 11.76 15.59
N ASP A 51 -2.97 11.62 15.82
CA ASP A 51 -1.91 12.55 15.39
C ASP A 51 -1.45 12.31 13.93
N TYR A 52 -2.13 11.43 13.18
CA TYR A 52 -1.81 11.07 11.79
C TYR A 52 -0.45 10.39 11.59
N ARG A 53 0.18 9.89 12.65
CA ARG A 53 1.43 9.13 12.64
C ARG A 53 1.17 7.67 12.27
N TYR A 54 0.60 7.47 11.08
CA TYR A 54 0.00 6.21 10.69
C TYR A 54 0.97 5.05 10.62
N ASN A 55 2.23 5.26 10.23
CA ASN A 55 3.22 4.18 10.21
C ASN A 55 3.41 3.55 11.60
N ARG A 56 3.55 4.39 12.63
CA ARG A 56 3.74 3.93 14.02
C ARG A 56 2.49 3.25 14.57
N ALA A 57 1.31 3.83 14.34
CA ALA A 57 0.04 3.24 14.76
C ALA A 57 -0.23 1.89 14.07
N GLN A 58 0.02 1.83 12.75
CA GLN A 58 -0.15 0.63 11.93
C GLN A 58 0.66 -0.55 12.47
N SER A 59 1.92 -0.32 12.84
CA SER A 59 2.81 -1.37 13.35
C SER A 59 2.22 -2.07 14.58
N VAL A 60 1.63 -1.31 15.51
CA VAL A 60 1.01 -1.88 16.73
C VAL A 60 -0.30 -2.59 16.42
N PHE A 61 -1.20 -1.96 15.66
CA PHE A 61 -2.48 -2.58 15.32
C PHE A 61 -2.27 -3.88 14.53
N LEU A 62 -1.29 -3.89 13.62
CA LEU A 62 -0.92 -5.10 12.89
C LEU A 62 -0.37 -6.19 13.80
N GLN A 63 0.47 -5.83 14.78
CA GLN A 63 1.00 -6.78 15.75
C GLN A 63 -0.12 -7.41 16.58
N MET A 64 -1.06 -6.62 17.09
CA MET A 64 -2.21 -7.11 17.86
C MET A 64 -3.04 -8.14 17.09
N VAL A 65 -3.29 -7.90 15.80
CA VAL A 65 -4.05 -8.84 14.96
C VAL A 65 -3.22 -10.08 14.56
N ARG A 66 -1.89 -10.01 14.58
CA ARG A 66 -1.01 -11.16 14.32
C ARG A 66 -0.89 -12.08 15.52
N ASP A 67 -0.90 -11.52 16.73
CA ASP A 67 -0.76 -12.28 17.97
C ASP A 67 -2.03 -13.06 18.34
N ASP A 68 -3.17 -12.70 17.74
CA ASP A 68 -4.45 -13.38 17.92
C ASP A 68 -5.13 -13.64 16.56
N ALA A 69 -5.20 -14.91 16.17
CA ALA A 69 -5.82 -15.31 14.90
C ALA A 69 -7.33 -15.01 14.84
N ASP A 70 -8.00 -14.98 15.99
CA ASP A 70 -9.44 -14.73 16.13
C ASP A 70 -9.74 -13.27 16.52
N PHE A 71 -8.75 -12.38 16.35
CA PHE A 71 -8.85 -10.99 16.77
C PHE A 71 -10.03 -10.26 16.12
N THR A 72 -10.88 -9.69 16.98
CA THR A 72 -12.18 -9.08 16.67
C THR A 72 -12.41 -7.80 17.48
N ASP A 73 -11.36 -7.05 17.82
CA ASP A 73 -11.57 -5.66 18.29
C ASP A 73 -11.89 -4.77 17.09
N LYS A 74 -13.10 -4.22 17.07
CA LYS A 74 -13.60 -3.40 15.96
C LYS A 74 -12.73 -2.15 15.75
N LYS A 75 -12.35 -1.46 16.83
CA LYS A 75 -11.61 -0.19 16.75
C LYS A 75 -10.25 -0.44 16.14
N VAL A 76 -9.54 -1.47 16.60
CA VAL A 76 -8.21 -1.81 16.08
C VAL A 76 -8.27 -2.24 14.61
N ILE A 77 -9.22 -3.09 14.21
CA ILE A 77 -9.37 -3.50 12.80
C ILE A 77 -9.68 -2.28 11.92
N GLN A 78 -10.54 -1.39 12.40
CA GLN A 78 -10.90 -0.16 11.71
C GLN A 78 -9.69 0.77 11.54
N SER A 79 -8.96 1.03 12.63
CA SER A 79 -7.78 1.89 12.61
C SER A 79 -6.67 1.30 11.73
N LEU A 80 -6.47 -0.02 11.77
CA LEU A 80 -5.51 -0.70 10.88
C LEU A 80 -5.89 -0.55 9.40
N ALA A 81 -7.17 -0.73 9.06
CA ALA A 81 -7.63 -0.54 7.69
C ALA A 81 -7.43 0.91 7.22
N ASP A 82 -7.68 1.87 8.10
CA ASP A 82 -7.49 3.30 7.86
C ASP A 82 -6.02 3.68 7.71
N THR A 83 -5.10 3.17 8.53
CA THR A 83 -3.67 3.46 8.36
C THR A 83 -3.14 2.96 7.02
N TYR A 84 -3.56 1.76 6.59
CA TYR A 84 -3.23 1.25 5.26
C TYR A 84 -3.82 2.12 4.16
N PHE A 85 -5.07 2.56 4.31
CA PHE A 85 -5.76 3.41 3.33
C PHE A 85 -5.05 4.77 3.16
N PHE A 86 -4.75 5.45 4.27
CA PHE A 86 -4.13 6.78 4.25
C PHE A 86 -2.66 6.77 3.81
N ASN A 87 -2.02 5.60 3.82
CA ASN A 87 -0.70 5.38 3.23
C ASN A 87 -0.76 4.80 1.80
N SER A 88 -1.93 4.84 1.13
CA SER A 88 -2.14 4.32 -0.23
C SER A 88 -1.81 2.82 -0.41
N GLN A 89 -1.76 2.06 0.69
CA GLN A 89 -1.52 0.62 0.71
C GLN A 89 -2.85 -0.13 0.47
N TYR A 90 -3.44 0.10 -0.71
CA TYR A 90 -4.83 -0.28 -1.02
C TYR A 90 -5.09 -1.78 -1.03
N ASN A 91 -4.09 -2.61 -1.33
CA ASN A 91 -4.19 -4.08 -1.24
C ASN A 91 -4.50 -4.53 0.20
N GLN A 92 -3.71 -4.05 1.15
CA GLN A 92 -3.86 -4.36 2.58
C GLN A 92 -5.11 -3.69 3.14
N SER A 93 -5.35 -2.42 2.81
CA SER A 93 -6.55 -1.68 3.20
C SER A 93 -7.84 -2.41 2.81
N TYR A 94 -7.92 -2.90 1.56
CA TYR A 94 -9.06 -3.68 1.09
C TYR A 94 -9.30 -4.93 1.93
N THR A 95 -8.21 -5.64 2.29
CA THR A 95 -8.29 -6.85 3.13
C THR A 95 -8.91 -6.54 4.50
N TRP A 96 -8.46 -5.47 5.15
CA TRP A 96 -8.94 -5.11 6.49
C TRP A 96 -10.33 -4.49 6.48
N TYR A 97 -10.68 -3.66 5.50
CA TYR A 97 -12.06 -3.18 5.37
C TYR A 97 -13.06 -4.31 5.10
N ARG A 98 -12.67 -5.31 4.30
CA ARG A 98 -13.50 -6.52 4.12
C ARG A 98 -13.74 -7.25 5.42
N LYS A 99 -12.70 -7.44 6.23
CA LYS A 99 -12.82 -8.04 7.56
C LYS A 99 -13.74 -7.20 8.45
N LEU A 100 -13.54 -5.88 8.50
CA LEU A 100 -14.36 -4.95 9.29
C LEU A 100 -15.85 -5.04 8.92
N ILE A 101 -16.18 -4.91 7.63
CA ILE A 101 -17.56 -4.98 7.12
C ILE A 101 -18.17 -6.35 7.42
N SER A 102 -17.40 -7.43 7.29
CA SER A 102 -17.90 -8.79 7.54
C SER A 102 -18.19 -9.06 9.03
N LEU A 103 -17.41 -8.48 9.94
CA LEU A 103 -17.57 -8.70 11.38
C LEU A 103 -18.65 -7.80 11.99
N TYR A 104 -18.83 -6.59 11.46
CA TYR A 104 -19.76 -5.59 12.03
C TYR A 104 -20.70 -4.99 10.97
N PRO A 105 -21.45 -5.81 10.20
CA PRO A 105 -22.29 -5.31 9.11
C PRO A 105 -23.38 -4.34 9.57
N GLU A 106 -23.87 -4.49 10.80
CA GLU A 106 -24.93 -3.67 11.40
C GLU A 106 -24.42 -2.41 12.11
N ASP A 107 -23.11 -2.31 12.34
CA ASP A 107 -22.49 -1.22 13.08
C ASP A 107 -21.25 -0.74 12.33
N ILE A 108 -21.45 -0.19 11.14
CA ILE A 108 -20.37 0.36 10.33
C ILE A 108 -20.80 1.69 9.73
N LYS A 109 -19.91 2.70 9.77
CA LYS A 109 -20.19 4.00 9.16
C LYS A 109 -20.11 3.91 7.64
N SER A 110 -20.93 4.69 6.95
CA SER A 110 -20.99 4.75 5.48
C SER A 110 -19.61 4.97 4.84
N ILE A 111 -18.77 5.83 5.43
CA ILE A 111 -17.41 6.13 4.95
C ILE A 111 -16.54 4.88 4.72
N TYR A 112 -16.73 3.81 5.49
CA TYR A 112 -15.95 2.58 5.32
C TYR A 112 -16.33 1.80 4.07
N TYR A 113 -17.58 1.91 3.61
CA TYR A 113 -17.98 1.38 2.30
C TYR A 113 -17.34 2.19 1.16
N LEU A 114 -17.28 3.52 1.29
CA LEU A 114 -16.59 4.36 0.29
C LEU A 114 -15.10 4.02 0.20
N ARG A 115 -14.40 3.94 1.35
CA ARG A 115 -12.98 3.58 1.39
C ARG A 115 -12.72 2.16 0.88
N ALA A 116 -13.55 1.19 1.27
CA ALA A 116 -13.49 -0.18 0.75
C ALA A 116 -13.71 -0.23 -0.77
N SER A 117 -14.59 0.60 -1.32
CA SER A 117 -14.81 0.73 -2.76
C SER A 117 -13.55 1.25 -3.48
N ILE A 118 -12.96 2.32 -2.96
CA ILE A 118 -11.71 2.89 -3.51
C ILE A 118 -10.59 1.84 -3.48
N SER A 119 -10.37 1.18 -2.33
CA SER A 119 -9.35 0.14 -2.21
C SER A 119 -9.61 -1.06 -3.14
N ALA A 120 -10.86 -1.45 -3.33
CA ALA A 120 -11.22 -2.53 -4.26
C ALA A 120 -10.92 -2.15 -5.73
N ARG A 121 -11.19 -0.89 -6.14
CA ARG A 121 -10.87 -0.40 -7.51
C ARG A 121 -9.38 -0.39 -7.77
N SER A 122 -8.57 0.03 -6.81
CA SER A 122 -7.10 0.01 -6.92
C SER A 122 -6.55 -1.41 -7.12
N ASN A 123 -7.31 -2.42 -6.69
CA ASN A 123 -6.97 -3.83 -6.88
C ASN A 123 -7.75 -4.46 -8.05
N GLU A 124 -8.27 -3.64 -8.96
CA GLU A 124 -9.03 -4.03 -10.17
C GLU A 124 -10.31 -4.85 -9.89
N ASN A 125 -10.80 -4.86 -8.64
CA ASN A 125 -12.01 -5.55 -8.23
C ASN A 125 -13.26 -4.70 -8.44
N TYR A 126 -13.49 -4.24 -9.68
CA TYR A 126 -14.53 -3.25 -10.02
C TYR A 126 -15.94 -3.67 -9.57
N THR A 127 -16.34 -4.92 -9.80
CA THR A 127 -17.66 -5.42 -9.37
C THR A 127 -17.88 -5.32 -7.86
N ILE A 128 -16.83 -5.59 -7.07
CA ILE A 128 -16.90 -5.50 -5.60
C ILE A 128 -16.92 -4.04 -5.18
N ALA A 129 -16.10 -3.21 -5.83
CA ALA A 129 -16.10 -1.78 -5.59
C ALA A 129 -17.47 -1.14 -5.83
N ASP A 130 -18.14 -1.49 -6.92
CA ASP A 130 -19.49 -1.00 -7.23
C ASP A 130 -20.50 -1.43 -6.17
N ARG A 131 -20.40 -2.67 -5.68
CA ARG A 131 -21.25 -3.13 -4.58
C ARG A 131 -21.06 -2.29 -3.33
N TYR A 132 -19.82 -1.99 -2.94
CA TYR A 132 -19.55 -1.13 -1.79
C TYR A 132 -20.01 0.29 -2.01
N MET A 133 -19.81 0.85 -3.20
CA MET A 133 -20.28 2.19 -3.54
C MET A 133 -21.81 2.29 -3.46
N GLN A 134 -22.53 1.29 -3.96
CA GLN A 134 -23.99 1.23 -3.81
C GLN A 134 -24.44 1.12 -2.36
N GLN A 135 -23.69 0.42 -1.49
CA GLN A 135 -23.99 0.42 -0.06
C GLN A 135 -23.75 1.81 0.56
N TYR A 136 -22.66 2.49 0.17
CA TYR A 136 -22.40 3.86 0.60
C TYR A 136 -23.59 4.78 0.25
N PHE A 137 -24.08 4.77 -0.99
CA PHE A 137 -25.23 5.61 -1.39
C PHE A 137 -26.56 5.22 -0.73
N ARG A 138 -26.73 3.95 -0.36
CA ARG A 138 -27.90 3.54 0.45
C ARG A 138 -27.90 4.20 1.82
N MET A 139 -26.72 4.46 2.38
CA MET A 139 -26.54 5.04 3.72
C MET A 139 -26.40 6.57 3.69
N GLU A 140 -25.82 7.12 2.63
CA GLU A 140 -25.54 8.55 2.46
C GLU A 140 -26.06 9.02 1.10
N LYS A 141 -27.15 9.80 1.11
CA LYS A 141 -27.88 10.21 -0.10
C LYS A 141 -27.64 11.67 -0.45
N GLY A 142 -27.77 12.01 -1.74
CA GLY A 142 -27.63 13.38 -2.24
C GLY A 142 -26.20 13.89 -2.16
N THR A 143 -25.24 12.98 -2.24
CA THR A 143 -23.82 13.34 -2.29
C THR A 143 -23.41 13.64 -3.74
N VAL A 144 -22.45 14.55 -3.92
CA VAL A 144 -21.85 14.81 -5.25
C VAL A 144 -21.28 13.53 -5.87
N ILE A 145 -20.79 12.61 -5.05
CA ILE A 145 -20.28 11.31 -5.50
C ILE A 145 -21.41 10.45 -6.09
N GLU A 146 -22.61 10.50 -5.49
CA GLU A 146 -23.79 9.80 -6.00
C GLU A 146 -24.21 10.36 -7.36
N ASP A 147 -24.31 11.68 -7.48
CA ASP A 147 -24.67 12.34 -8.73
C ASP A 147 -23.74 11.91 -9.87
N LEU A 148 -22.41 11.99 -9.65
CA LEU A 148 -21.40 11.57 -10.62
C LEU A 148 -21.44 10.08 -10.94
N TYR A 149 -21.80 9.23 -9.96
CA TYR A 149 -21.88 7.78 -10.18
C TYR A 149 -23.12 7.40 -10.99
N VAL A 150 -24.27 8.03 -10.73
CA VAL A 150 -25.53 7.74 -11.42
C VAL A 150 -25.52 8.31 -12.84
N GLU A 151 -24.78 9.38 -13.10
CA GLU A 151 -24.58 9.93 -14.45
C GLU A 151 -23.99 8.89 -15.42
N ASP A 152 -23.11 7.98 -14.94
CA ASP A 152 -22.54 6.92 -15.77
C ASP A 152 -22.24 5.63 -14.99
N LEU A 153 -23.28 4.82 -14.79
CA LEU A 153 -23.17 3.51 -14.14
C LEU A 153 -22.28 2.52 -14.90
N ASN A 154 -22.04 2.75 -16.20
CA ASN A 154 -21.19 1.91 -17.03
C ASN A 154 -19.92 2.67 -17.45
N TYR A 155 -19.38 3.52 -16.56
CA TYR A 155 -18.25 4.40 -16.85
C TYR A 155 -17.05 3.69 -17.48
N LEU A 156 -16.77 2.44 -17.11
CA LEU A 156 -15.70 1.66 -17.73
C LEU A 156 -15.96 1.39 -19.22
N ASP A 157 -17.19 1.05 -19.61
CA ASP A 157 -17.57 0.87 -21.02
C ASP A 157 -17.58 2.20 -21.77
N SER A 158 -18.03 3.27 -21.11
CA SER A 158 -18.01 4.63 -21.67
C SER A 158 -16.58 5.07 -21.95
N ILE A 159 -15.67 4.87 -20.98
CA ILE A 159 -14.22 5.12 -21.13
C ILE A 159 -13.63 4.26 -22.24
N ALA A 160 -13.98 2.97 -22.31
CA ALA A 160 -13.47 2.05 -23.32
C ALA A 160 -13.88 2.42 -24.76
N LYS A 161 -15.02 3.11 -24.93
CA LYS A 161 -15.49 3.63 -26.22
C LYS A 161 -14.82 4.94 -26.64
N LEU A 162 -14.16 5.64 -25.71
CA LEU A 162 -13.46 6.87 -26.05
C LEU A 162 -12.27 6.56 -26.96
N ARG A 163 -12.17 7.31 -28.06
CA ARG A 163 -10.97 7.25 -28.90
C ARG A 163 -9.79 7.84 -28.11
N PRO A 164 -8.68 7.11 -27.89
CA PRO A 164 -7.54 7.64 -27.17
C PRO A 164 -7.02 8.90 -27.86
N LYS A 165 -6.94 10.01 -27.12
CA LYS A 165 -6.34 11.27 -27.60
C LYS A 165 -4.82 11.25 -27.48
N TYR A 166 -4.30 10.38 -26.63
CA TYR A 166 -2.89 10.27 -26.28
C TYR A 166 -2.50 8.80 -26.31
N ILE A 167 -1.25 8.54 -26.66
CA ILE A 167 -0.62 7.24 -26.46
C ILE A 167 0.05 7.31 -25.09
N VAL A 168 -0.27 6.36 -24.22
CA VAL A 168 0.38 6.22 -22.93
C VAL A 168 1.46 5.17 -23.07
N GLU A 169 2.69 5.53 -22.74
CA GLU A 169 3.83 4.63 -22.74
C GLU A 169 4.40 4.49 -21.33
N THR A 170 4.90 3.30 -21.01
CA THR A 170 5.55 3.06 -19.72
C THR A 170 6.90 3.77 -19.68
N THR A 171 7.06 4.67 -18.72
CA THR A 171 8.34 5.32 -18.44
C THR A 171 9.14 4.55 -17.38
N LYS A 172 10.46 4.73 -17.37
CA LYS A 172 11.38 4.21 -16.33
C LYS A 172 11.76 5.26 -15.29
N ILE A 173 11.10 6.42 -15.30
CA ILE A 173 11.39 7.54 -14.39
C ILE A 173 10.99 7.20 -12.95
N ASN A 174 9.88 6.48 -12.77
CA ASN A 174 9.40 6.12 -11.43
C ASN A 174 10.35 5.13 -10.76
N THR A 175 10.59 5.38 -9.49
CA THR A 175 11.34 4.54 -8.57
C THR A 175 10.41 3.56 -7.86
N GLU A 176 10.98 2.66 -7.06
CA GLU A 176 10.21 1.79 -6.15
C GLU A 176 9.72 2.54 -4.90
N GLN A 177 10.08 3.82 -4.75
CA GLN A 177 9.76 4.67 -3.61
C GLN A 177 8.66 5.67 -3.97
N SER A 178 8.31 6.55 -3.04
CA SER A 178 7.24 7.52 -3.24
C SER A 178 7.70 8.70 -4.09
N ASP A 179 7.25 8.75 -5.35
CA ASP A 179 7.50 9.84 -6.30
C ASP A 179 6.28 10.74 -6.49
N PHE A 180 6.47 12.06 -6.44
CA PHE A 180 5.39 13.04 -6.50
C PHE A 180 5.72 14.27 -7.35
N SER A 181 4.66 15.02 -7.67
CA SER A 181 4.71 16.43 -8.09
C SER A 181 5.68 16.71 -9.24
N SER A 182 5.64 15.86 -10.28
CA SER A 182 6.48 16.07 -11.45
C SER A 182 6.09 17.32 -12.24
N ALA A 183 7.08 18.01 -12.78
CA ALA A 183 6.93 19.16 -13.65
C ALA A 183 7.98 19.12 -14.77
N PHE A 184 7.67 19.66 -15.94
CA PHE A 184 8.63 19.80 -17.02
C PHE A 184 9.78 20.74 -16.61
N TYR A 185 11.00 20.29 -16.87
CA TYR A 185 12.23 21.06 -16.68
C TYR A 185 12.94 21.21 -18.03
N GLY A 186 12.54 22.23 -18.80
CA GLY A 186 12.98 22.36 -20.19
C GLY A 186 12.12 21.52 -21.14
N GLU A 187 12.69 21.11 -22.27
CA GLU A 187 11.96 20.41 -23.33
C GLU A 187 11.97 18.88 -23.19
N ASP A 188 12.98 18.32 -22.53
CA ASP A 188 13.29 16.89 -22.54
C ASP A 188 13.45 16.26 -21.14
N LYS A 189 13.15 17.01 -20.06
CA LYS A 189 13.31 16.52 -18.68
C LYS A 189 12.11 16.80 -17.80
N LEU A 190 11.98 15.99 -16.76
CA LEU A 190 11.12 16.24 -15.61
C LEU A 190 11.97 16.56 -14.39
N VAL A 191 11.51 17.51 -13.59
CA VAL A 191 11.86 17.61 -12.17
C VAL A 191 10.73 16.98 -11.36
N PHE A 192 11.04 16.19 -10.36
CA PHE A 192 10.06 15.53 -9.48
C PHE A 192 10.63 15.40 -8.06
N SER A 193 9.75 15.20 -7.08
CA SER A 193 10.15 14.96 -5.69
C SER A 193 10.07 13.46 -5.37
N SER A 194 11.07 12.90 -4.69
CA SER A 194 11.12 11.48 -4.36
C SER A 194 11.72 11.22 -2.98
N THR A 195 11.31 10.12 -2.34
CA THR A 195 11.98 9.56 -1.15
C THR A 195 13.16 8.64 -1.52
N TYR A 196 13.38 8.36 -2.81
CA TYR A 196 14.47 7.50 -3.29
C TYR A 196 15.86 8.07 -2.99
N GLN A 197 16.58 7.46 -2.05
CA GLN A 197 17.91 7.92 -1.62
C GLN A 197 17.91 9.40 -1.19
N ALA A 198 16.80 9.87 -0.62
CA ALA A 198 16.71 11.24 -0.12
C ALA A 198 17.62 11.44 1.11
N ASN A 199 18.19 12.63 1.24
CA ASN A 199 19.18 12.95 2.27
C ASN A 199 18.56 13.41 3.61
N GLY A 200 17.23 13.35 3.73
CA GLY A 200 16.51 13.70 4.96
C GLY A 200 17.02 12.89 6.15
N GLN A 201 17.41 13.56 7.23
CA GLN A 201 17.91 12.90 8.46
C GLN A 201 16.80 12.36 9.37
N ARG A 202 15.54 12.59 9.01
CA ARG A 202 14.37 12.18 9.79
C ARG A 202 13.34 11.60 8.84
N ASP A 203 12.64 10.59 9.32
CA ASP A 203 11.48 10.04 8.66
C ASP A 203 10.24 10.88 8.96
N TYR A 204 9.31 10.89 8.01
CA TYR A 204 8.02 11.51 8.16
C TYR A 204 7.08 10.56 8.90
N ASP A 205 6.63 10.94 10.10
CA ASP A 205 5.86 10.06 11.00
C ASP A 205 4.59 9.46 10.37
N TRP A 206 3.98 10.12 9.37
CA TRP A 206 2.79 9.62 8.67
C TRP A 206 3.10 8.34 7.90
N THR A 207 4.10 8.39 7.03
CA THR A 207 4.44 7.30 6.08
C THR A 207 5.55 6.41 6.59
N GLY A 208 6.44 6.93 7.44
CA GLY A 208 7.70 6.30 7.86
C GLY A 208 8.78 6.33 6.79
N GLU A 209 8.66 7.18 5.77
CA GLU A 209 9.68 7.39 4.75
C GLU A 209 10.47 8.69 5.01
N PRO A 210 11.70 8.83 4.49
CA PRO A 210 12.45 10.09 4.57
C PRO A 210 11.71 11.27 3.95
N PHE A 211 12.08 12.50 4.34
CA PHE A 211 11.63 13.70 3.62
C PHE A 211 12.13 13.72 2.18
N LEU A 212 11.33 14.30 1.29
CA LEU A 212 11.56 14.33 -0.16
C LEU A 212 12.76 15.20 -0.56
N ASP A 213 13.54 14.70 -1.51
CA ASP A 213 14.50 15.50 -2.29
C ASP A 213 13.97 15.71 -3.72
N LEU A 214 14.54 16.69 -4.44
CA LEU A 214 14.24 16.93 -5.85
C LEU A 214 15.21 16.19 -6.77
N TYR A 215 14.65 15.51 -7.76
CA TYR A 215 15.36 14.72 -8.76
C TYR A 215 15.00 15.22 -10.16
N ILE A 216 15.91 14.99 -11.11
CA ILE A 216 15.70 15.28 -12.52
C ILE A 216 15.87 13.97 -13.29
N ALA A 217 14.95 13.71 -14.22
CA ALA A 217 15.05 12.58 -15.15
C ALA A 217 14.72 13.02 -16.59
N ASP A 218 15.32 12.35 -17.55
CA ASP A 218 15.01 12.55 -18.96
C ASP A 218 13.65 11.92 -19.30
N ILE A 219 12.86 12.58 -20.14
CA ILE A 219 11.48 12.17 -20.49
C ILE A 219 11.43 10.93 -21.39
N GLY A 220 12.55 10.57 -22.01
CA GLY A 220 12.63 9.49 -23.01
C GLY A 220 12.55 10.00 -24.43
#